data_AF-A0A7T1AYR1-F1
#
_entry.id   AF-A0A7T1AYR1-F1
#
_cell.length_a   1.000
_cell.length_b   1.000
_cell.length_c   1.000
_cell.angle_alpha   90.00
_cell.angle_beta   90.00
_cell.angle_gamma   90.00
#
_symmetry.space_group_name_H-M   'P 1'
#
loop_
_entity.id
_entity.type
_entity.pdbx_description
1 polymer ?
#
loop_
_entity_poly.entity_id
_entity_poly.type
_entity_poly.pdbx_seq_one_letter_code
_entity_poly.pdbx_strand_id
1 'polypeptide(L)'
;MPKVPFNEVMNKVRKRHNLTQSDVSIKSGLSLKRIQNIEKGEYYFTGVHQIANLCDALQMGRLAKKRWVYELSEYVKIPEYIYSPHQRDKNS
;
A
#
# COMPACT_ATOMS: atom_id res chain seq x y z
N MET A 1 7.05 -11.94 -6.41
CA MET A 1 6.05 -10.90 -6.77
C MET A 1 4.83 -11.58 -7.36
N PRO A 2 3.62 -10.99 -7.22
CA PRO A 2 2.39 -11.57 -7.76
C PRO A 2 2.46 -11.76 -9.29
N LYS A 3 1.75 -12.77 -9.81
CA LYS A 3 1.74 -13.12 -11.25
C LYS A 3 1.24 -11.97 -12.13
N VAL A 4 0.39 -11.11 -11.58
CA VAL A 4 -0.02 -9.84 -12.19
C VAL A 4 0.60 -8.71 -11.37
N PRO A 5 1.35 -7.77 -11.98
CA PRO A 5 1.93 -6.66 -11.24
C PRO A 5 0.84 -5.75 -10.65
N PHE A 6 0.89 -5.49 -9.34
CA PHE A 6 -0.12 -4.67 -8.67
C PHE A 6 -0.16 -3.22 -9.18
N ASN A 7 0.97 -2.68 -9.65
CA ASN A 7 1.06 -1.35 -10.24
C ASN A 7 0.18 -1.20 -11.50
N GLU A 8 0.15 -2.24 -12.35
CA GLU A 8 -0.69 -2.25 -13.55
C GLU A 8 -2.18 -2.29 -13.18
N VAL A 9 -2.51 -3.11 -12.17
CA VAL A 9 -3.88 -3.24 -11.66
C VAL A 9 -4.35 -1.93 -11.06
N MET A 10 -3.52 -1.28 -10.25
CA MET A 10 -3.80 0.02 -9.68
C MET A 10 -4.06 1.06 -10.77
N ASN A 11 -3.19 1.16 -11.77
CA ASN A 11 -3.34 2.12 -12.88
C ASN A 11 -4.66 1.90 -13.64
N LYS A 12 -4.96 0.63 -13.97
CA LYS A 12 -6.18 0.24 -14.69
C LYS A 12 -7.44 0.53 -13.89
N VAL A 13 -7.48 0.14 -12.62
CA VAL A 13 -8.64 0.34 -11.73
C VAL A 13 -8.87 1.83 -11.51
N ARG A 14 -7.82 2.59 -11.20
CA ARG A 14 -7.92 4.04 -11.01
C ARG A 14 -8.53 4.73 -12.22
N LYS A 15 -8.03 4.43 -13.42
CA LYS A 15 -8.55 4.99 -14.68
C LYS A 15 -10.00 4.56 -14.95
N ARG A 16 -10.35 3.30 -14.70
CA ARG A 16 -11.73 2.81 -14.84
C ARG A 16 -12.72 3.57 -13.96
N HIS A 17 -12.29 3.98 -12.76
CA HIS A 17 -13.10 4.74 -11.81
C HIS A 17 -12.95 6.26 -11.97
N ASN A 18 -12.27 6.76 -13.01
CA ASN A 18 -12.00 8.18 -13.25
C ASN A 18 -11.35 8.90 -12.05
N LEU A 19 -10.55 8.18 -11.27
CA LEU A 19 -9.84 8.74 -10.11
C LEU A 19 -8.53 9.37 -10.56
N THR A 20 -8.18 10.53 -10.04
CA THR A 20 -6.83 11.07 -10.16
C THR A 20 -5.88 10.41 -9.16
N GLN A 21 -4.57 10.51 -9.37
CA GLN A 21 -3.60 10.06 -8.37
C GLN A 21 -3.75 10.83 -7.04
N SER A 22 -4.18 12.10 -7.11
CA SER A 22 -4.48 12.93 -5.94
C SER A 22 -5.66 12.39 -5.15
N ASP A 23 -6.74 11.98 -5.83
CA ASP A 23 -7.91 11.40 -5.16
C ASP A 23 -7.54 10.12 -4.39
N VAL A 24 -6.73 9.26 -5.01
CA VAL A 24 -6.26 8.03 -4.37
C VAL A 24 -5.33 8.34 -3.20
N SER A 25 -4.47 9.35 -3.33
CA SER A 25 -3.59 9.82 -2.24
C SER A 25 -4.40 10.25 -1.02
N ILE A 26 -5.38 11.12 -1.21
CA ILE A 26 -6.25 11.63 -0.14
C ILE A 26 -7.02 10.48 0.51
N LYS A 27 -7.65 9.60 -0.29
CA LYS A 27 -8.49 8.51 0.23
C LYS A 27 -7.69 7.40 0.93
N SER A 28 -6.47 7.12 0.46
CA SER A 28 -5.63 6.05 1.04
C SER A 28 -4.79 6.51 2.23
N GLY A 29 -4.61 7.83 2.40
CA GLY A 29 -3.68 8.40 3.38
C GLY A 29 -2.21 8.28 2.97
N LEU A 30 -1.91 7.85 1.74
CA LEU A 30 -0.56 7.79 1.19
C LEU A 30 -0.24 9.09 0.46
N SER A 31 1.01 9.56 0.52
CA SER A 31 1.42 10.76 -0.21
C SER A 31 1.28 10.60 -1.73
N LEU A 32 1.07 11.69 -2.45
CA LEU A 32 0.96 11.67 -3.92
C LEU A 32 2.19 11.04 -4.58
N LYS A 33 3.39 11.38 -4.08
CA LYS A 33 4.65 10.75 -4.53
C LYS A 33 4.63 9.24 -4.33
N ARG A 34 4.07 8.75 -3.22
CA ARG A 34 3.94 7.31 -2.97
C ARG A 34 2.99 6.66 -3.97
N ILE A 35 1.86 7.27 -4.28
CA ILE A 35 0.93 6.80 -5.31
C ILE A 35 1.61 6.70 -6.68
N GLN A 36 2.36 7.74 -7.08
CA GLN A 36 3.12 7.76 -8.33
C GLN A 36 4.16 6.65 -8.40
N ASN A 37 4.91 6.45 -7.33
CA ASN A 37 5.90 5.38 -7.23
C ASN A 37 5.24 3.99 -7.29
N ILE A 38 4.07 3.80 -6.68
CA ILE A 38 3.34 2.54 -6.80
C ILE A 38 2.95 2.28 -8.25
N GLU A 39 2.38 3.26 -8.97
CA GLU A 39 2.02 3.07 -10.39
C GLU A 39 3.22 2.80 -11.31
N LYS A 40 4.42 3.26 -10.93
CA LYS A 40 5.69 2.99 -11.63
C LYS A 40 6.31 1.63 -11.28
N GLY A 41 5.80 0.93 -10.27
CA GLY A 41 6.42 -0.31 -9.76
C GLY A 41 7.53 -0.10 -8.73
N GLU A 42 7.80 1.15 -8.33
CA GLU A 42 8.88 1.54 -7.41
C GLU A 42 8.39 1.64 -5.95
N TYR A 43 7.81 0.56 -5.42
CA TYR A 43 7.17 0.59 -4.11
C TYR A 43 7.54 -0.58 -3.20
N TYR A 44 7.26 -0.37 -1.92
CA TYR A 44 7.18 -1.40 -0.90
C TYR A 44 6.00 -1.06 0.01
N PHE A 45 5.53 -2.00 0.81
CA PHE A 45 4.56 -1.69 1.87
C PHE A 45 5.24 -1.92 3.21
N THR A 46 4.95 -1.08 4.19
CA THR A 46 5.44 -1.24 5.57
C THR A 46 4.37 -1.78 6.50
N GLY A 47 3.15 -1.94 6.00
CA GLY A 47 2.06 -2.54 6.76
C GLY A 47 0.91 -2.96 5.86
N VAL A 48 0.24 -4.03 6.26
CA VAL A 48 -0.93 -4.58 5.55
C VAL A 48 -2.07 -3.56 5.45
N HIS A 49 -2.22 -2.70 6.45
CA HIS A 49 -3.21 -1.62 6.45
C HIS A 49 -3.04 -0.65 5.26
N GLN A 50 -1.81 -0.39 4.80
CA GLN A 50 -1.56 0.47 3.63
C GLN A 50 -2.13 -0.16 2.36
N ILE A 51 -1.98 -1.48 2.20
CA ILE A 51 -2.53 -2.23 1.08
C ILE A 51 -4.05 -2.20 1.12
N ALA A 52 -4.64 -2.43 2.30
CA ALA A 52 -6.08 -2.41 2.49
C ALA A 52 -6.69 -1.03 2.18
N ASN A 53 -6.12 0.04 2.74
CA ASN A 53 -6.57 1.42 2.53
C ASN A 53 -6.44 1.83 1.06
N LEU A 54 -5.37 1.40 0.39
CA LEU A 54 -5.19 1.66 -1.04
C LEU A 54 -6.23 0.93 -1.89
N CYS A 55 -6.56 -0.32 -1.57
CA CYS A 55 -7.63 -1.06 -2.26
C CYS A 55 -9.00 -0.39 -2.05
N ASP A 56 -9.28 0.12 -0.85
CA ASP A 56 -10.51 0.85 -0.55
C ASP A 56 -10.58 2.20 -1.30
N ALA A 57 -9.47 2.94 -1.34
CA ALA A 57 -9.35 4.18 -2.09
C ALA A 57 -9.58 3.99 -3.60
N LEU A 58 -9.19 2.83 -4.12
CA LEU A 58 -9.41 2.41 -5.51
C LEU A 58 -10.81 1.81 -5.73
N GLN A 59 -11.66 1.76 -4.71
CA GLN A 59 -13.02 1.21 -4.77
C GLN A 59 -13.04 -0.25 -5.23
N MET A 60 -12.02 -1.03 -4.88
CA MET A 60 -11.97 -2.44 -5.22
C MET A 60 -13.04 -3.23 -4.47
N GLY A 61 -13.72 -4.13 -5.17
CA GLY A 61 -14.65 -5.07 -4.54
C GLY A 61 -13.96 -5.95 -3.49
N ARG A 62 -14.74 -6.42 -2.50
CA ARG A 62 -14.26 -7.20 -1.35
C ARG A 62 -13.33 -8.36 -1.71
N LEU A 63 -13.65 -9.11 -2.77
CA LEU A 63 -12.85 -10.26 -3.21
C LEU A 63 -11.49 -9.84 -3.78
N ALA A 64 -11.47 -8.78 -4.60
CA ALA A 64 -10.24 -8.24 -5.16
C ALA A 64 -9.33 -7.66 -4.06
N LYS A 65 -9.92 -6.91 -3.11
CA LYS A 65 -9.20 -6.43 -1.93
C LYS A 65 -8.57 -7.57 -1.14
N LYS A 66 -9.34 -8.60 -0.79
CA LYS A 66 -8.85 -9.76 -0.03
C LYS A 66 -7.66 -10.43 -0.74
N ARG A 67 -7.77 -10.60 -2.05
CA ARG A 67 -6.70 -11.17 -2.88
C ARG A 67 -5.43 -10.34 -2.81
N TRP A 68 -5.50 -9.02 -3.05
CA TRP A 68 -4.32 -8.16 -3.06
C TRP A 68 -3.69 -7.99 -1.69
N VAL A 69 -4.50 -7.92 -0.63
CA VAL A 69 -4.01 -7.92 0.75
C VAL A 69 -3.20 -9.19 1.02
N TYR A 70 -3.71 -10.36 0.62
CA TYR A 70 -3.00 -11.62 0.77
C TYR A 70 -1.71 -11.65 -0.06
N GLU A 71 -1.81 -11.43 -1.38
CA GLU A 71 -0.66 -11.49 -2.29
C GLU A 71 0.45 -10.50 -1.93
N LEU A 72 0.12 -9.29 -1.45
CA LEU A 72 1.12 -8.28 -1.11
C LEU A 72 1.62 -8.36 0.33
N SER A 73 0.90 -9.03 1.23
CA SER A 73 1.32 -9.20 2.63
C SER A 73 2.66 -9.94 2.75
N GLU A 74 2.96 -10.87 1.85
CA GLU A 74 4.23 -11.59 1.78
C GLU A 74 5.44 -10.69 1.44
N TYR A 75 5.18 -9.48 0.90
CA TYR A 75 6.18 -8.53 0.44
C TYR A 75 6.21 -7.26 1.30
N VAL A 76 5.48 -7.24 2.42
CA VAL A 76 5.54 -6.15 3.39
C VAL A 76 6.92 -6.17 4.04
N LYS A 77 7.65 -5.06 3.92
CA LYS A 77 8.89 -4.85 4.67
C LYS A 77 8.50 -4.49 6.10
N ILE A 78 8.66 -5.45 7.00
CA ILE A 78 8.55 -5.20 8.43
C ILE A 78 9.85 -4.49 8.84
N PRO A 79 9.82 -3.23 9.29
CA PRO A 79 11.01 -2.59 9.83
C PRO A 79 11.48 -3.37 11.06
N GLU A 80 12.77 -3.69 11.16
CA GLU A 80 13.36 -4.51 12.24
C GLU A 80 13.28 -3.87 13.65
N TYR A 81 12.55 -2.77 13.86
CA TYR A 81 12.57 -2.04 15.13
C TYR A 81 11.54 -2.51 16.16
N ILE A 82 10.98 -3.73 16.03
CA ILE A 82 10.14 -4.33 17.07
C ILE A 82 10.87 -5.55 17.62
N TYR A 83 12.00 -5.31 18.31
CA TYR A 83 12.49 -6.05 19.48
C TYR A 83 13.91 -5.56 19.80
N SER A 84 14.00 -4.41 20.49
CA SER A 84 15.15 -4.18 21.37
C SER A 84 14.61 -3.88 22.77
N PRO A 85 14.73 -4.82 23.73
CA PRO A 85 14.32 -4.61 25.12
C PRO A 85 15.08 -3.48 25.85
N HIS A 86 16.01 -2.80 25.17
CA HIS A 86 17.01 -1.92 25.77
C HIS A 86 16.80 -0.42 25.53
N GLN A 87 15.72 0.02 24.89
CA GLN A 87 15.37 1.44 24.90
C GLN A 87 14.47 1.75 26.11
N ARG A 88 15.01 1.57 27.31
CA ARG A 88 14.52 2.29 28.49
C ARG A 88 15.05 3.71 28.44
N ASP A 89 14.17 4.64 28.82
CA ASP A 89 14.34 6.08 28.80
C ASP A 89 15.74 6.55 29.20
N LYS A 90 16.36 7.35 28.33
CA LYS A 90 17.44 8.26 28.70
C LYS A 90 16.92 9.69 28.60
N ASN A 91 16.01 10.04 29.50
CA ASN A 91 15.86 11.40 29.98
C ASN A 91 15.93 11.34 31.51
N SER A 92 17.15 11.34 32.01
CA SER A 92 17.52 11.74 33.38
C SER A 92 18.40 12.98 33.27
#